data_AF-A0A848LDD1-F1
#
_entry.id   AF-A0A848LDD1-F1
#
_cell.length_a   1.000
_cell.length_b   1.000
_cell.length_c   1.000
_cell.angle_alpha   90.00
_cell.angle_beta   90.00
_cell.angle_gamma   90.00
#
_symmetry.space_group_name_H-M   'P 1'
#
loop_
_entity.id
_entity.type
_entity.pdbx_description
1 polymer ?
#
loop_
_entity_poly.entity_id
_entity_poly.type
_entity_poly.pdbx_seq_one_letter_code
_entity_poly.pdbx_strand_id
1 'polypeptide(L)'
;MNRYALLLVLPWLASCSSEVTPSNTRGQAQAACGTPATSETVRVMEGLKPHCEGCHAQGARGYFASADAFQALLVSDTRMVKPGSPDDSELVRLLEGRGTGSFKQMPIGQKSYEQLVSEGAATLSVEAVRSWIRGLGEQQRDPRPNRDAPRITRMSASQIQRALYQQLGLGYDDFFVNAKEFGFDMAESRGEEYLPLQPPDAIPSPRQYISGERYHGLGGGSVMNQVSADRTPSPTLALTLTQVSQRWCRYALAKQGNTALFPKGTARTANPAEVKATLKRWSLHFLGERFTDAQVDELYTDVFVPLATPTDTEPAYVGVCSYFIRHPHWIFY
;
A
#
# COMPACT_ATOMS: atom_id res chain seq x y z
N MET A 1 18.48 62.71 33.04
CA MET A 1 19.41 62.19 34.05
C MET A 1 19.42 60.67 33.97
N ASN A 2 20.61 60.08 33.80
CA ASN A 2 21.05 58.67 33.91
C ASN A 2 20.24 57.56 33.19
N ARG A 3 20.74 56.91 32.13
CA ARG A 3 21.89 55.97 31.99
C ARG A 3 21.78 54.73 32.88
N TYR A 4 21.62 53.54 32.27
CA TYR A 4 22.45 52.36 32.53
C TYR A 4 22.42 51.42 31.31
N ALA A 5 23.54 51.39 30.59
CA ALA A 5 23.90 50.38 29.60
C ALA A 5 24.87 49.41 30.29
N LEU A 6 24.56 48.11 30.30
CA LEU A 6 25.46 47.07 30.80
C LEU A 6 26.34 46.59 29.63
N LEU A 7 27.61 46.98 29.67
CA LEU A 7 28.69 46.46 28.84
C LEU A 7 29.26 45.21 29.52
N LEU A 8 29.14 44.05 28.87
CA LEU A 8 29.85 42.83 29.23
C LEU A 8 31.10 42.72 28.35
N VAL A 9 32.26 42.86 29.00
CA VAL A 9 33.59 42.64 28.46
C VAL A 9 33.87 41.13 28.51
N LEU A 10 34.20 40.53 27.37
CA LEU A 10 34.77 39.18 27.30
C LEU A 10 36.18 39.27 26.72
N PRO A 11 37.19 38.64 27.36
CA PRO A 11 38.57 38.74 26.96
C PRO A 11 38.86 37.89 25.72
N TRP A 12 39.67 38.46 24.84
CA TRP A 12 40.36 37.76 23.78
C TRP A 12 41.40 36.79 24.36
N LEU A 13 41.31 35.53 23.99
CA LEU A 13 42.44 34.59 24.02
C LEU A 13 42.83 34.26 22.58
N ALA A 14 44.11 34.44 22.30
CA ALA A 14 44.74 34.24 21.01
C ALA A 14 45.03 32.76 20.72
N SER A 15 44.88 32.42 19.44
CA SER A 15 45.55 31.40 18.62
C SER A 15 45.73 29.96 19.12
N CYS A 16 45.23 29.01 18.33
CA CYS A 16 46.06 28.01 17.67
C CYS A 16 45.46 27.73 16.28
N SER A 17 46.18 28.14 15.23
CA SER A 17 45.97 27.65 13.87
C SER A 17 46.31 26.18 13.83
N SER A 18 45.33 25.37 13.44
CA SER A 18 45.59 24.08 12.80
C SER A 18 44.85 24.13 11.48
N GLU A 19 45.60 24.09 10.38
CA GLU A 19 45.08 23.80 9.06
C GLU A 19 44.29 22.49 9.14
N VAL A 20 42.96 22.60 9.10
CA VAL A 20 42.11 21.45 8.88
C VAL A 20 42.14 21.20 7.38
N THR A 21 43.08 20.34 6.98
CA THR A 21 42.98 19.58 5.73
C THR A 21 41.54 19.07 5.61
N PRO A 22 40.86 19.27 4.47
CA PRO A 22 39.52 18.73 4.29
C PRO A 22 39.64 17.22 4.38
N SER A 23 39.25 16.68 5.54
CA SER A 23 39.12 15.24 5.72
C SER A 23 38.14 14.78 4.68
N ASN A 24 38.65 14.00 3.73
CA ASN A 24 37.89 13.21 2.78
C ASN A 24 36.60 12.74 3.44
N THR A 25 35.49 13.05 2.78
CA THR A 25 34.15 12.54 3.03
C THR A 25 34.22 11.03 3.11
N ARG A 26 34.56 10.50 4.28
CA ARG A 26 34.14 9.17 4.71
C ARG A 26 32.63 9.30 4.80
N GLY A 27 31.98 8.96 3.69
CA GLY A 27 30.70 8.28 3.74
C GLY A 27 30.89 7.01 4.55
N GLN A 28 31.02 7.14 5.86
CA GLN A 28 30.61 6.09 6.76
C GLN A 28 29.10 6.02 6.55
N ALA A 29 28.72 5.13 5.64
CA ALA A 29 27.50 4.37 5.76
C ALA A 29 27.29 4.14 7.26
N GLN A 30 26.28 4.80 7.82
CA GLN A 30 25.79 4.44 9.14
C GLN A 30 25.52 2.94 9.05
N ALA A 31 26.36 2.16 9.71
CA ALA A 31 26.28 0.71 9.66
C ALA A 31 24.84 0.33 10.01
N ALA A 32 24.12 -0.23 9.04
CA ALA A 32 22.87 -0.90 9.29
C ALA A 32 23.15 -1.91 10.41
N CYS A 33 22.31 -1.98 11.43
CA CYS A 33 22.49 -2.91 12.55
C CYS A 33 22.09 -4.36 12.15
N GLY A 34 22.14 -4.68 10.86
CA GLY A 34 21.81 -5.98 10.29
C GLY A 34 23.00 -6.56 9.54
N THR A 35 22.97 -7.88 9.32
CA THR A 35 24.00 -8.57 8.54
C THR A 35 24.04 -8.00 7.12
N PRO A 36 25.19 -7.49 6.63
CA PRO A 36 25.29 -6.96 5.28
C PRO A 36 25.20 -8.08 4.23
N ALA A 37 24.76 -7.73 3.01
CA ALA A 37 24.71 -8.68 1.91
C ALA A 37 26.12 -9.15 1.53
N THR A 38 26.35 -10.47 1.58
CA THR A 38 27.60 -11.07 1.09
C THR A 38 27.61 -11.13 -0.44
N SER A 39 28.79 -11.27 -1.06
CA SER A 39 28.89 -11.49 -2.50
C SER A 39 28.10 -12.72 -2.98
N GLU A 40 28.04 -13.75 -2.14
CA GLU A 40 27.26 -14.97 -2.42
C GLU A 40 25.75 -14.70 -2.35
N THR A 41 25.29 -13.93 -1.37
CA THR A 41 23.89 -13.46 -1.29
C THR A 41 23.52 -12.67 -2.54
N VAL A 42 24.39 -11.76 -2.99
CA VAL A 42 24.16 -10.97 -4.22
C VAL A 42 24.10 -11.87 -5.44
N ARG A 43 24.98 -12.87 -5.56
CA ARG A 43 24.95 -13.84 -6.66
C ARG A 43 23.62 -14.62 -6.70
N VAL A 44 23.12 -15.05 -5.54
CA VAL A 44 21.83 -15.73 -5.44
C VAL A 44 20.67 -14.81 -5.80
N MET A 45 20.69 -13.56 -5.32
CA MET A 45 19.70 -12.55 -5.68
C MET A 45 19.64 -12.38 -7.21
N GLU A 46 20.78 -12.13 -7.86
CA GLU A 46 20.83 -11.94 -9.32
C GLU A 46 20.41 -13.19 -10.10
N GLY A 47 20.69 -14.40 -9.60
CA GLY A 47 20.23 -15.65 -10.21
C GLY A 47 18.71 -15.88 -10.11
N LEU A 48 18.06 -15.38 -9.05
CA LEU A 48 16.61 -15.45 -8.87
C LEU A 48 15.87 -14.33 -9.61
N LYS A 49 16.51 -13.16 -9.76
CA LYS A 49 15.92 -11.91 -10.23
C LYS A 49 15.07 -12.04 -11.52
N PRO A 50 15.53 -12.71 -12.61
CA PRO A 50 14.77 -12.76 -13.86
C PRO A 50 13.36 -13.38 -13.73
N HIS A 51 13.15 -14.21 -12.72
CA HIS A 51 11.90 -14.95 -12.52
C HIS A 51 11.09 -14.47 -11.31
N CYS A 52 11.68 -13.62 -10.47
CA CYS A 52 11.09 -13.18 -9.22
C CYS A 52 10.83 -11.67 -9.17
N GLU A 53 11.66 -10.85 -9.82
CA GLU A 53 11.61 -9.39 -9.71
C GLU A 53 10.26 -8.82 -10.18
N GLY A 54 9.66 -9.34 -11.24
CA GLY A 54 8.40 -8.79 -11.78
C GLY A 54 7.27 -8.63 -10.75
N CYS A 55 7.20 -9.53 -9.76
CA CYS A 55 6.23 -9.47 -8.65
C CYS A 55 6.84 -8.99 -7.33
N HIS A 56 8.17 -8.96 -7.22
CA HIS A 56 8.92 -8.68 -5.99
C HIS A 56 9.89 -7.48 -6.11
N ALA A 57 9.67 -6.60 -7.09
CA ALA A 57 10.46 -5.38 -7.30
C ALA A 57 10.10 -4.30 -6.28
N GLN A 58 8.87 -4.28 -5.77
CA GLN A 58 8.34 -3.18 -4.98
C GLN A 58 7.47 -3.63 -3.79
N GLY A 59 7.30 -2.71 -2.85
CA GLY A 59 6.43 -2.82 -1.68
C GLY A 59 6.93 -3.74 -0.57
N ALA A 60 6.01 -4.24 0.27
CA ALA A 60 6.36 -5.01 1.47
C ALA A 60 7.14 -6.32 1.17
N ARG A 61 7.12 -6.78 -0.09
CA ARG A 61 7.91 -7.91 -0.60
C ARG A 61 8.82 -7.49 -1.76
N GLY A 62 9.27 -6.24 -1.75
CA GLY A 62 10.22 -5.65 -2.70
C GLY A 62 11.64 -6.18 -2.53
N TYR A 63 11.81 -7.50 -2.46
CA TYR A 63 13.08 -8.17 -2.18
C TYR A 63 14.14 -7.81 -3.23
N PHE A 64 13.75 -7.51 -4.46
CA PHE A 64 14.68 -7.24 -5.56
C PHE A 64 14.89 -5.75 -5.83
N ALA A 65 14.41 -4.86 -4.96
CA ALA A 65 14.65 -3.42 -5.09
C ALA A 65 16.14 -3.04 -4.95
N SER A 66 16.90 -3.81 -4.16
CA SER A 66 18.35 -3.68 -3.99
C SER A 66 18.92 -4.92 -3.26
N ALA A 67 20.25 -5.08 -3.25
CA ALA A 67 20.91 -6.11 -2.45
C ALA A 67 20.60 -5.97 -0.95
N ASP A 68 20.51 -4.74 -0.45
CA ASP A 68 20.17 -4.47 0.94
C ASP A 68 18.70 -4.84 1.24
N ALA A 69 17.78 -4.59 0.30
CA ALA A 69 16.39 -5.02 0.44
C ALA A 69 16.29 -6.55 0.45
N PHE A 70 17.01 -7.25 -0.43
CA PHE A 70 17.03 -8.71 -0.47
C PHE A 70 17.53 -9.29 0.87
N GLN A 71 18.68 -8.78 1.34
CA GLN A 71 19.27 -9.20 2.60
C GLN A 71 18.34 -8.91 3.79
N ALA A 72 17.83 -7.68 3.92
CA ALA A 72 17.07 -7.26 5.09
C ALA A 72 15.63 -7.83 5.14
N LEU A 73 14.99 -8.03 3.98
CA LEU A 73 13.58 -8.43 3.90
C LEU A 73 13.37 -9.92 3.65
N LEU A 74 14.30 -10.60 2.98
CA LEU A 74 14.20 -12.03 2.68
C LEU A 74 15.19 -12.87 3.49
N VAL A 75 16.48 -12.56 3.43
CA VAL A 75 17.54 -13.41 4.03
C VAL A 75 17.52 -13.35 5.55
N SER A 76 17.34 -12.16 6.11
CA SER A 76 17.25 -11.96 7.56
C SER A 76 15.88 -12.29 8.16
N ASP A 77 14.88 -12.71 7.36
CA ASP A 77 13.60 -13.20 7.87
C ASP A 77 13.64 -14.73 8.02
N THR A 78 13.77 -15.21 9.26
CA THR A 78 13.88 -16.66 9.58
C THR A 78 12.66 -17.48 9.20
N ARG A 79 11.51 -16.84 8.92
CA ARG A 79 10.33 -17.51 8.37
C ARG A 79 10.51 -17.85 6.89
N MET A 80 11.32 -17.08 6.17
CA MET A 80 11.61 -17.27 4.75
C MET A 80 12.90 -18.06 4.53
N VAL A 81 13.98 -17.69 5.22
CA VAL A 81 15.30 -18.31 5.13
C VAL A 81 15.79 -18.63 6.53
N LYS A 82 15.92 -19.91 6.86
CA LYS A 82 16.47 -20.39 8.13
C LYS A 82 17.94 -20.77 7.92
N PRO A 83 18.91 -19.97 8.41
CA PRO A 83 20.33 -20.23 8.20
C PRO A 83 20.72 -21.64 8.65
N GLY A 84 21.53 -22.34 7.86
CA GLY A 84 21.95 -23.72 8.11
C GLY A 84 20.89 -24.79 7.84
N SER A 85 19.60 -24.43 7.70
CA SER A 85 18.50 -25.39 7.54
C SER A 85 17.65 -25.10 6.29
N PRO A 86 18.09 -25.55 5.10
CA PRO A 86 17.37 -25.31 3.85
C PRO A 86 15.98 -25.95 3.83
N ASP A 87 15.80 -27.14 4.42
CA ASP A 87 14.50 -27.84 4.45
C ASP A 87 13.45 -27.14 5.33
N ASP A 88 13.92 -26.36 6.30
CA ASP A 88 13.08 -25.54 7.16
C ASP A 88 12.73 -24.18 6.53
N SER A 89 13.41 -23.80 5.45
CA SER A 89 13.27 -22.49 4.81
C SER A 89 12.09 -22.46 3.84
N GLU A 90 11.14 -21.55 4.05
CA GLU A 90 9.98 -21.41 3.17
C GLU A 90 10.39 -21.03 1.73
N LEU A 91 11.48 -20.30 1.53
CA LEU A 91 12.02 -20.00 0.19
C LEU A 91 12.27 -21.29 -0.62
N VAL A 92 12.96 -22.27 -0.02
CA VAL A 92 13.27 -23.54 -0.69
C VAL A 92 11.98 -24.30 -0.99
N ARG A 93 11.06 -24.36 -0.02
CA ARG A 93 9.76 -25.00 -0.24
C ARG A 93 8.98 -24.37 -1.39
N LEU A 94 8.98 -23.04 -1.50
CA LEU A 94 8.30 -22.35 -2.60
C LEU A 94 8.95 -22.67 -3.95
N LEU A 95 10.28 -22.72 -4.04
CA LEU A 95 10.98 -23.09 -5.29
C LEU A 95 10.70 -24.54 -5.71
N GLU A 96 10.50 -25.44 -4.74
CA GLU A 96 10.17 -26.86 -4.95
C GLU A 96 8.66 -27.15 -5.07
N GLY A 97 7.80 -26.13 -4.97
CA GLY A 97 6.35 -26.30 -5.06
C GLY A 97 5.67 -26.90 -3.82
N ARG A 98 6.33 -26.83 -2.66
CA ARG A 98 5.88 -27.38 -1.36
C ARG A 98 5.61 -26.29 -0.31
N GLY A 99 5.31 -25.06 -0.73
CA GLY A 99 5.05 -23.92 0.13
C GLY A 99 3.93 -24.16 1.15
N THR A 100 4.08 -23.61 2.34
CA THR A 100 3.14 -23.78 3.45
C THR A 100 2.04 -22.71 3.45
N GLY A 101 2.31 -21.54 2.88
CA GLY A 101 1.36 -20.43 2.79
C GLY A 101 0.26 -20.60 1.73
N SER A 102 -0.34 -19.46 1.35
CA SER A 102 -1.41 -19.36 0.35
C SER A 102 -0.98 -19.79 -1.05
N PHE A 103 0.31 -19.66 -1.36
CA PHE A 103 0.91 -20.16 -2.60
C PHE A 103 1.77 -21.38 -2.29
N LYS A 104 1.63 -22.41 -3.12
CA LYS A 104 2.44 -23.63 -3.00
C LYS A 104 3.76 -23.53 -3.75
N GLN A 105 3.86 -22.65 -4.75
CA GLN A 105 5.06 -22.51 -5.55
C GLN A 105 5.38 -21.06 -5.89
N MET A 106 6.67 -20.81 -6.15
CA MET A 106 7.19 -19.62 -6.80
C MET A 106 8.19 -20.05 -7.89
N PRO A 107 8.19 -19.41 -9.09
CA PRO A 107 7.26 -18.38 -9.54
C PRO A 107 5.80 -18.86 -9.64
N ILE A 108 4.85 -17.93 -9.55
CA ILE A 108 3.42 -18.24 -9.74
C ILE A 108 3.17 -18.46 -11.23
N GLY A 109 2.64 -19.61 -11.62
CA GLY A 109 2.40 -19.95 -13.01
C GLY A 109 2.26 -21.45 -13.25
N GLN A 110 2.32 -21.89 -14.51
CA GLN A 110 2.21 -23.30 -14.88
C GLN A 110 3.52 -24.10 -14.66
N LYS A 111 4.69 -23.46 -14.74
CA LYS A 111 5.99 -24.13 -14.57
C LYS A 111 6.55 -23.92 -13.17
N SER A 112 7.07 -24.98 -12.55
CA SER A 112 7.84 -24.88 -11.30
C SER A 112 9.23 -24.27 -11.56
N TYR A 113 9.89 -23.76 -10.54
CA TYR A 113 11.25 -23.23 -10.71
C TYR A 113 12.24 -24.31 -11.15
N GLU A 114 12.12 -25.54 -10.64
CA GLU A 114 12.90 -26.68 -11.12
C GLU A 114 12.69 -26.97 -12.61
N GLN A 115 11.46 -26.85 -13.11
CA GLN A 115 11.20 -26.97 -14.54
C GLN A 115 11.89 -25.87 -15.34
N LEU A 116 11.84 -24.61 -14.87
CA LEU A 116 12.56 -23.50 -15.49
C LEU A 116 14.08 -23.74 -15.53
N VAL A 117 14.65 -24.36 -14.49
CA VAL A 117 16.08 -24.73 -14.48
C VAL A 117 16.36 -25.85 -15.50
N SER A 118 15.53 -26.89 -15.53
CA SER A 118 15.70 -28.04 -16.43
C SER A 118 15.59 -27.66 -17.91
N GLU A 119 14.80 -26.64 -18.23
CA GLU A 119 14.63 -26.08 -19.57
C GLU A 119 15.67 -25.02 -19.93
N GLY A 120 16.56 -24.65 -19.00
CA GLY A 120 17.57 -23.61 -19.19
C GLY A 120 17.05 -22.18 -19.12
N ALA A 121 15.78 -21.97 -18.77
CA ALA A 121 15.19 -20.65 -18.58
C ALA A 121 15.69 -19.98 -17.29
N ALA A 122 15.97 -20.77 -16.25
CA ALA A 122 16.63 -20.34 -15.01
C ALA A 122 18.03 -20.96 -14.92
N THR A 123 19.02 -20.18 -14.48
CA THR A 123 20.42 -20.62 -14.41
C THR A 123 20.84 -21.04 -13.00
N LEU A 124 20.15 -20.53 -11.97
CA LEU A 124 20.42 -20.88 -10.58
C LEU A 124 19.60 -22.11 -10.19
N SER A 125 20.26 -23.20 -9.81
CA SER A 125 19.54 -24.41 -9.37
C SER A 125 19.00 -24.26 -7.94
N VAL A 126 17.92 -24.99 -7.63
CA VAL A 126 17.40 -25.07 -6.25
C VAL A 126 18.49 -25.61 -5.30
N GLU A 127 19.30 -26.57 -5.73
CA GLU A 127 20.41 -27.09 -4.93
C GLU A 127 21.48 -26.02 -4.64
N ALA A 128 21.75 -25.10 -5.56
CA ALA A 128 22.63 -23.96 -5.30
C ALA A 128 22.05 -23.03 -4.23
N VAL A 129 20.74 -22.78 -4.25
CA VAL A 129 20.04 -22.02 -3.18
C VAL A 129 20.12 -22.76 -1.84
N ARG A 130 19.90 -24.08 -1.83
CA ARG A 130 20.01 -24.92 -0.62
C ARG A 130 21.42 -24.91 -0.04
N SER A 131 22.44 -24.99 -0.91
CA SER A 131 23.86 -24.91 -0.52
C SER A 131 24.20 -23.55 0.08
N TRP A 132 23.74 -22.46 -0.55
CA TRP A 132 23.89 -21.11 -0.01
C TRP A 132 23.27 -20.99 1.39
N ILE A 133 22.02 -21.46 1.60
CA ILE A 133 21.36 -21.41 2.91
C ILE A 133 22.12 -22.21 3.97
N ARG A 134 22.66 -23.39 3.61
CA ARG A 134 23.53 -24.17 4.52
C ARG A 134 24.76 -23.40 4.96
N GLY A 135 25.33 -22.59 4.06
CA GLY A 135 26.52 -21.77 4.33
C GLY A 135 26.22 -20.45 5.04
N LEU A 136 24.96 -20.08 5.26
CA LEU A 136 24.62 -18.85 5.98
C LEU A 136 24.91 -19.01 7.48
N GLY A 137 25.66 -18.06 8.03
CA GLY A 137 25.76 -17.85 9.48
C GLY A 137 24.49 -17.22 10.06
N GLU A 138 24.52 -16.91 11.36
CA GLU A 138 23.41 -16.19 12.01
C GLU A 138 23.13 -14.86 11.29
N GLN A 139 21.87 -14.64 10.94
CA GLN A 139 21.42 -13.44 10.25
C GLN A 139 20.77 -12.50 11.25
N GLN A 140 21.38 -11.35 11.47
CA GLN A 140 20.79 -10.30 12.28
C GLN A 140 19.86 -9.47 11.39
N ARG A 141 18.60 -9.42 11.78
CA ARG A 141 17.64 -8.47 11.22
C ARG A 141 17.81 -7.14 11.94
N ASP A 142 18.02 -6.05 11.20
CA ASP A 142 17.90 -4.71 11.80
C ASP A 142 16.43 -4.51 12.22
N PRO A 143 16.12 -4.39 13.53
CA PRO A 143 14.75 -4.22 13.98
C PRO A 143 14.21 -2.84 13.62
N ARG A 144 15.08 -1.90 13.23
CA ARG A 144 14.68 -0.56 12.81
C ARG A 144 14.16 -0.66 11.38
N PRO A 145 12.98 -0.08 11.10
CA PRO A 145 12.47 -0.07 9.73
C PRO A 145 13.43 0.73 8.86
N ASN A 146 13.91 0.12 7.76
CA ASN A 146 14.75 0.80 6.78
C ASN A 146 14.07 2.12 6.39
N ARG A 147 14.79 3.23 6.57
CA ARG A 147 14.28 4.58 6.28
C ARG A 147 14.05 4.76 4.78
N ASP A 148 14.87 4.10 3.98
CA ASP A 148 14.91 4.25 2.52
C ASP A 148 14.18 3.11 1.81
N ALA A 149 13.67 2.10 2.54
CA ALA A 149 12.82 1.07 1.95
C ALA A 149 11.50 1.71 1.49
N PRO A 150 11.03 1.44 0.26
CA PRO A 150 9.70 1.83 -0.19
C PRO A 150 8.65 1.26 0.76
N ARG A 151 8.07 2.11 1.61
CA ARG A 151 7.07 1.70 2.62
C ARG A 151 5.69 1.65 1.99
N ILE A 152 5.53 0.89 0.93
CA ILE A 152 4.21 0.69 0.33
C ILE A 152 3.40 -0.14 1.32
N THR A 153 2.42 0.49 1.96
CA THR A 153 1.49 -0.21 2.86
C THR A 153 0.07 -0.08 2.32
N ARG A 154 -0.68 -1.17 2.42
CA ARG A 154 -2.10 -1.13 2.11
C ARG A 154 -2.82 -0.24 3.13
N MET A 155 -3.72 0.62 2.67
CA MET A 155 -4.69 1.29 3.54
C MET A 155 -5.42 0.28 4.40
N SER A 156 -5.45 0.51 5.71
CA SER A 156 -6.34 -0.20 6.62
C SER A 156 -7.81 0.10 6.31
N ALA A 157 -8.74 -0.75 6.77
CA ALA A 157 -10.17 -0.52 6.58
C ALA A 157 -10.63 0.87 7.07
N SER A 158 -10.12 1.35 8.20
CA SER A 158 -10.43 2.70 8.70
C SER A 158 -9.84 3.81 7.81
N GLN A 159 -8.67 3.58 7.20
CA GLN A 159 -8.10 4.52 6.25
C GLN A 159 -8.92 4.57 4.97
N ILE A 160 -9.33 3.41 4.43
CA ILE A 160 -10.23 3.30 3.28
C ILE A 160 -11.53 4.07 3.57
N GLN A 161 -12.19 3.79 4.70
CA GLN A 161 -13.42 4.46 5.10
C GLN A 161 -13.27 5.98 5.18
N ARG A 162 -12.23 6.48 5.85
CA ARG A 162 -11.98 7.93 5.98
C ARG A 162 -11.62 8.59 4.65
N ALA A 163 -10.79 7.94 3.83
CA ALA A 163 -10.42 8.44 2.52
C ALA A 163 -11.65 8.55 1.62
N LEU A 164 -12.52 7.52 1.63
CA LEU A 164 -13.78 7.56 0.90
C LEU A 164 -14.70 8.68 1.38
N TYR A 165 -14.86 8.88 2.69
CA TYR A 165 -15.63 10.04 3.19
C TYR A 165 -15.08 11.37 2.65
N GLN A 166 -13.78 11.59 2.82
CA GLN A 166 -13.15 12.85 2.43
C GLN A 166 -13.18 13.08 0.91
N GLN A 167 -12.74 12.11 0.13
CA GLN A 167 -12.61 12.25 -1.32
C GLN A 167 -13.95 12.21 -2.05
N LEU A 168 -14.95 11.53 -1.50
CA LEU A 168 -16.29 11.50 -2.09
C LEU A 168 -17.21 12.60 -1.55
N GLY A 169 -16.77 13.44 -0.61
CA GLY A 169 -17.61 14.47 0.01
C GLY A 169 -18.78 13.87 0.79
N LEU A 170 -18.57 12.68 1.34
CA LEU A 170 -19.53 11.95 2.14
C LEU A 170 -19.20 12.09 3.62
N GLY A 171 -20.17 11.84 4.48
CA GLY A 171 -20.04 11.91 5.93
C GLY A 171 -20.87 10.84 6.63
N TYR A 172 -20.76 10.80 7.94
CA TYR A 172 -21.47 9.84 8.79
C TYR A 172 -22.99 9.87 8.54
N ASP A 173 -23.58 11.07 8.51
CA ASP A 173 -25.03 11.26 8.37
C ASP A 173 -25.60 10.80 7.02
N ASP A 174 -24.75 10.55 6.02
CA ASP A 174 -25.16 9.98 4.73
C ASP A 174 -25.52 8.49 4.85
N PHE A 175 -24.97 7.80 5.86
CA PHE A 175 -25.10 6.34 6.02
C PHE A 175 -25.81 5.95 7.31
N PHE A 176 -25.76 6.80 8.33
CA PHE A 176 -26.24 6.49 9.66
C PHE A 176 -27.21 7.56 10.17
N VAL A 177 -28.09 7.14 11.06
CA VAL A 177 -28.88 8.01 11.94
C VAL A 177 -28.49 7.73 13.39
N ASN A 178 -28.51 8.77 14.21
CA ASN A 178 -28.27 8.61 15.64
C ASN A 178 -29.48 7.94 16.28
N ALA A 179 -29.23 6.82 16.93
CA ALA A 179 -30.22 6.06 17.69
C ALA A 179 -29.77 5.94 19.15
N LYS A 180 -30.67 5.46 20.01
CA LYS A 180 -30.35 5.12 21.39
C LYS A 180 -30.84 3.75 21.75
N GLU A 181 -30.01 2.98 22.44
CA GLU A 181 -30.37 1.66 22.96
C GLU A 181 -29.84 1.54 24.38
N PHE A 182 -30.74 1.26 25.33
CA PHE A 182 -30.44 1.24 26.78
C PHE A 182 -29.68 2.47 27.30
N GLY A 183 -29.90 3.64 26.68
CA GLY A 183 -29.24 4.90 27.06
C GLY A 183 -27.88 5.16 26.41
N PHE A 184 -27.37 4.23 25.60
CA PHE A 184 -26.13 4.39 24.84
C PHE A 184 -26.42 4.94 23.43
N ASP A 185 -25.52 5.79 22.92
CA ASP A 185 -25.60 6.30 21.55
C ASP A 185 -25.22 5.19 20.57
N MET A 186 -26.13 4.93 19.63
CA MET A 186 -25.99 3.90 18.61
C MET A 186 -26.00 4.50 17.21
N ALA A 187 -25.26 3.89 16.30
CA ALA A 187 -25.29 4.14 14.88
C ALA A 187 -26.30 3.20 14.23
N GLU A 188 -27.44 3.72 13.81
CA GLU A 188 -28.44 2.96 13.05
C GLU A 188 -28.23 3.20 11.56
N SER A 189 -28.04 2.12 10.80
CA SER A 189 -27.88 2.19 9.35
C SER A 189 -29.15 2.74 8.70
N ARG A 190 -28.98 3.64 7.71
CA ARG A 190 -30.09 4.13 6.86
C ARG A 190 -30.63 3.07 5.90
N GLY A 191 -29.96 1.93 5.78
CA GLY A 191 -30.33 0.84 4.88
C GLY A 191 -29.11 0.13 4.31
N GLU A 192 -29.27 -1.17 4.02
CA GLU A 192 -28.20 -2.00 3.46
C GLU A 192 -27.79 -1.60 2.06
N GLU A 193 -28.69 -0.98 1.32
CA GLU A 193 -28.42 -0.46 0.00
C GLU A 193 -27.33 0.62 0.03
N TYR A 194 -27.09 1.33 1.13
CA TYR A 194 -26.04 2.36 1.21
C TYR A 194 -24.65 1.76 1.45
N LEU A 195 -24.55 0.45 1.71
CA LEU A 195 -23.31 -0.25 2.07
C LEU A 195 -22.55 0.50 3.18
N PRO A 196 -23.17 0.74 4.35
CA PRO A 196 -22.51 1.41 5.45
C PRO A 196 -21.23 0.66 5.85
N LEU A 197 -20.18 1.42 6.15
CA LEU A 197 -18.91 0.90 6.66
C LEU A 197 -18.69 1.48 8.05
N GLN A 198 -18.51 0.63 9.05
CA GLN A 198 -18.17 1.07 10.40
C GLN A 198 -17.47 -0.06 11.16
N PRO A 199 -16.42 0.23 11.96
CA PRO A 199 -15.86 -0.77 12.85
C PRO A 199 -16.88 -1.24 13.89
N PRO A 200 -16.89 -2.52 14.28
CA PRO A 200 -17.71 -3.00 15.40
C PRO A 200 -17.42 -2.27 16.73
N ASP A 201 -16.20 -1.77 16.90
CA ASP A 201 -15.77 -1.03 18.10
C ASP A 201 -15.97 0.50 17.99
N ALA A 202 -16.68 0.97 16.95
CA ALA A 202 -16.90 2.41 16.76
C ALA A 202 -17.79 3.01 17.85
N ILE A 203 -17.68 4.32 18.05
CA ILE A 203 -18.61 5.12 18.85
C ILE A 203 -19.14 6.24 17.95
N PRO A 204 -20.47 6.38 17.75
CA PRO A 204 -21.56 5.56 18.30
C PRO A 204 -21.50 4.08 17.88
N SER A 205 -21.95 3.16 18.75
CA SER A 205 -21.85 1.71 18.50
C SER A 205 -22.83 1.28 17.41
N PRO A 206 -22.46 0.38 16.48
CA PRO A 206 -23.41 -0.13 15.48
C PRO A 206 -24.62 -0.79 16.15
N ARG A 207 -25.84 -0.40 15.76
CA ARG A 207 -27.09 -0.98 16.31
C ARG A 207 -27.41 -2.35 15.71
N GLN A 208 -26.99 -2.61 14.48
CA GLN A 208 -27.22 -3.85 13.74
C GLN A 208 -25.91 -4.31 13.08
N TYR A 209 -25.67 -5.63 13.02
CA TYR A 209 -24.37 -6.24 12.67
C TYR A 209 -23.90 -6.08 11.22
N ILE A 210 -24.66 -5.40 10.36
CA ILE A 210 -24.46 -5.49 8.90
C ILE A 210 -23.37 -4.52 8.38
N SER A 211 -23.05 -3.45 9.13
CA SER A 211 -21.92 -2.56 8.77
C SER A 211 -20.55 -3.16 9.09
N GLY A 212 -20.48 -4.09 10.04
CA GLY A 212 -19.24 -4.72 10.50
C GLY A 212 -18.66 -5.72 9.51
N GLU A 213 -19.50 -6.50 8.82
CA GLU A 213 -19.04 -7.51 7.85
C GLU A 213 -18.24 -6.89 6.70
N ARG A 214 -18.69 -5.75 6.17
CA ARG A 214 -17.99 -5.03 5.11
C ARG A 214 -16.70 -4.40 5.62
N TYR A 215 -16.70 -3.88 6.83
CA TYR A 215 -15.49 -3.38 7.47
C TYR A 215 -14.44 -4.50 7.63
N HIS A 216 -14.85 -5.70 8.04
CA HIS A 216 -14.00 -6.88 8.07
C HIS A 216 -13.57 -7.34 6.68
N GLY A 217 -14.45 -7.26 5.67
CA GLY A 217 -14.13 -7.56 4.27
C GLY A 217 -13.02 -6.67 3.71
N LEU A 218 -12.91 -5.43 4.19
CA LEU A 218 -11.79 -4.51 3.90
C LEU A 218 -10.52 -4.78 4.74
N GLY A 219 -10.50 -5.86 5.53
CA GLY A 219 -9.41 -6.25 6.42
C GLY A 219 -9.43 -5.52 7.77
N GLY A 220 -10.57 -4.99 8.18
CA GLY A 220 -10.74 -4.35 9.48
C GLY A 220 -10.71 -5.35 10.64
N GLY A 221 -10.06 -4.99 11.74
CA GLY A 221 -10.10 -5.76 13.00
C GLY A 221 -11.17 -5.25 13.95
N SER A 222 -11.42 -6.01 15.02
CA SER A 222 -12.24 -5.59 16.16
C SER A 222 -11.69 -6.19 17.45
N VAL A 223 -11.50 -5.35 18.46
CA VAL A 223 -11.11 -5.76 19.81
C VAL A 223 -12.28 -6.48 20.49
N MET A 224 -13.51 -5.98 20.34
CA MET A 224 -14.71 -6.61 20.91
C MET A 224 -14.92 -8.03 20.39
N ASN A 225 -14.66 -8.26 19.10
CA ASN A 225 -14.80 -9.56 18.46
C ASN A 225 -13.49 -10.38 18.44
N GLN A 226 -12.40 -9.87 19.03
CA GLN A 226 -11.07 -10.48 19.03
C GLN A 226 -10.53 -10.82 17.61
N VAL A 227 -10.87 -10.00 16.62
CA VAL A 227 -10.42 -10.12 15.23
C VAL A 227 -9.25 -9.17 14.99
N SER A 228 -8.10 -9.72 14.60
CA SER A 228 -6.96 -8.89 14.19
C SER A 228 -7.20 -8.24 12.82
N ALA A 229 -6.73 -7.01 12.65
CA ALA A 229 -6.76 -6.37 11.34
C ALA A 229 -5.83 -7.10 10.36
N ASP A 230 -6.28 -7.30 9.12
CA ASP A 230 -5.51 -7.92 8.05
C ASP A 230 -5.23 -6.89 6.96
N ARG A 231 -3.96 -6.62 6.67
CA ARG A 231 -3.55 -5.70 5.61
C ARG A 231 -3.14 -6.40 4.32
N THR A 232 -3.31 -7.71 4.22
CA THR A 232 -2.99 -8.49 3.04
C THR A 232 -3.97 -8.17 1.90
N PRO A 233 -3.49 -8.00 0.66
CA PRO A 233 -4.36 -7.99 -0.51
C PRO A 233 -5.04 -9.35 -0.65
N SER A 234 -6.37 -9.38 -0.59
CA SER A 234 -7.16 -10.61 -0.67
C SER A 234 -8.31 -10.49 -1.68
N PRO A 235 -8.84 -11.63 -2.19
CA PRO A 235 -10.05 -11.60 -3.01
C PRO A 235 -11.23 -10.94 -2.29
N THR A 236 -11.38 -11.19 -0.98
CA THR A 236 -12.42 -10.55 -0.15
C THR A 236 -12.30 -9.04 -0.17
N LEU A 237 -11.09 -8.50 0.04
CA LEU A 237 -10.84 -7.06 -0.07
C LEU A 237 -11.25 -6.52 -1.43
N ALA A 238 -10.82 -7.17 -2.52
CA ALA A 238 -11.09 -6.70 -3.88
C ALA A 238 -12.60 -6.68 -4.19
N LEU A 239 -13.33 -7.72 -3.77
CA LEU A 239 -14.77 -7.82 -3.94
C LEU A 239 -15.52 -6.77 -3.11
N THR A 240 -15.17 -6.63 -1.82
CA THR A 240 -15.80 -5.64 -0.93
C THR A 240 -15.51 -4.22 -1.41
N LEU A 241 -14.27 -3.90 -1.75
CA LEU A 241 -13.90 -2.57 -2.24
C LEU A 241 -14.59 -2.25 -3.58
N THR A 242 -14.78 -3.24 -4.45
CA THR A 242 -15.53 -3.03 -5.71
C THR A 242 -16.97 -2.62 -5.45
N GLN A 243 -17.69 -3.33 -4.58
CA GLN A 243 -19.08 -3.02 -4.27
C GLN A 243 -19.22 -1.66 -3.58
N VAL A 244 -18.39 -1.42 -2.55
CA VAL A 244 -18.37 -0.15 -1.81
C VAL A 244 -18.05 1.01 -2.73
N SER A 245 -16.97 0.93 -3.51
CA SER A 245 -16.53 2.05 -4.37
C SER A 245 -17.59 2.40 -5.41
N GLN A 246 -18.20 1.42 -6.08
CA GLN A 246 -19.26 1.67 -7.04
C GLN A 246 -20.47 2.34 -6.38
N ARG A 247 -20.94 1.80 -5.24
CA ARG A 247 -22.12 2.34 -4.57
C ARG A 247 -21.89 3.73 -4.00
N TRP A 248 -20.75 3.94 -3.33
CA TRP A 248 -20.43 5.22 -2.70
C TRP A 248 -20.13 6.29 -3.75
N CYS A 249 -19.47 5.95 -4.86
CA CYS A 249 -19.33 6.86 -6.00
C CYS A 249 -20.70 7.27 -6.54
N ARG A 250 -21.62 6.32 -6.75
CA ARG A 250 -22.97 6.63 -7.20
C ARG A 250 -23.69 7.57 -6.23
N TYR A 251 -23.60 7.29 -4.94
CA TYR A 251 -24.21 8.13 -3.90
C TYR A 251 -23.61 9.54 -3.87
N ALA A 252 -22.28 9.65 -3.98
CA ALA A 252 -21.57 10.92 -4.06
C ALA A 252 -21.97 11.76 -5.28
N LEU A 253 -22.16 11.14 -6.44
CA LEU A 253 -22.63 11.81 -7.65
C LEU A 253 -24.08 12.31 -7.53
N ALA A 254 -24.92 11.61 -6.78
CA ALA A 254 -26.32 11.98 -6.53
C ALA A 254 -26.48 13.02 -5.40
N LYS A 255 -25.47 13.18 -4.54
CA LYS A 255 -25.52 14.09 -3.40
C LYS A 255 -25.52 15.56 -3.84
N GLN A 256 -26.61 16.26 -3.51
CA GLN A 256 -26.75 17.68 -3.81
C GLN A 256 -25.66 18.50 -3.10
N GLY A 257 -25.07 19.45 -3.83
CA GLY A 257 -24.03 20.32 -3.27
C GLY A 257 -22.70 19.63 -2.99
N ASN A 258 -22.49 18.39 -3.46
CA ASN A 258 -21.22 17.71 -3.29
C ASN A 258 -20.13 18.32 -4.19
N THR A 259 -19.24 19.10 -3.59
CA THR A 259 -18.14 19.76 -4.30
C THR A 259 -16.85 18.95 -4.39
N ALA A 260 -16.80 17.77 -3.77
CA ALA A 260 -15.58 16.96 -3.72
C ALA A 260 -15.24 16.38 -5.10
N LEU A 261 -16.26 15.90 -5.83
CA LEU A 261 -16.09 15.36 -7.19
C LEU A 261 -16.19 16.44 -8.27
N PHE A 262 -17.01 17.46 -8.05
CA PHE A 262 -17.25 18.55 -8.99
C PHE A 262 -17.08 19.89 -8.28
N PRO A 263 -15.99 20.62 -8.52
CA PRO A 263 -15.84 21.99 -8.02
C PRO A 263 -17.05 22.86 -8.36
N LYS A 264 -17.30 23.89 -7.55
CA LYS A 264 -18.43 24.81 -7.74
C LYS A 264 -18.48 25.33 -9.19
N GLY A 265 -19.64 25.18 -9.84
CA GLY A 265 -19.84 25.59 -11.24
C GLY A 265 -19.50 24.52 -12.28
N THR A 266 -19.05 23.33 -11.87
CA THR A 266 -18.90 22.16 -12.76
C THR A 266 -20.02 21.15 -12.52
N ALA A 267 -20.41 20.42 -13.56
CA ALA A 267 -21.46 19.41 -13.52
C ALA A 267 -21.08 18.19 -14.36
N ARG A 268 -21.80 17.08 -14.16
CA ARG A 268 -21.73 15.91 -15.05
C ARG A 268 -22.14 16.32 -16.46
N THR A 269 -21.38 15.83 -17.43
CA THR A 269 -21.49 16.19 -18.85
C THR A 269 -21.10 14.99 -19.71
N ALA A 270 -21.66 14.92 -20.92
CA ALA A 270 -21.27 13.96 -21.95
C ALA A 270 -20.22 14.53 -22.92
N ASN A 271 -19.86 15.82 -22.79
CA ASN A 271 -18.87 16.44 -23.65
C ASN A 271 -17.48 15.82 -23.42
N PRO A 272 -16.83 15.24 -24.46
CA PRO A 272 -15.56 14.54 -24.30
C PRO A 272 -14.45 15.41 -23.67
N ALA A 273 -14.35 16.69 -24.04
CA ALA A 273 -13.31 17.57 -23.52
C ALA A 273 -13.52 17.87 -22.03
N GLU A 274 -14.77 18.10 -21.61
CA GLU A 274 -15.10 18.35 -20.20
C GLU A 274 -14.98 17.10 -19.33
N VAL A 275 -15.34 15.92 -19.87
CA VAL A 275 -15.11 14.62 -19.21
C VAL A 275 -13.62 14.41 -18.98
N LYS A 276 -12.79 14.52 -20.03
CA LYS A 276 -11.33 14.35 -19.92
C LYS A 276 -10.70 15.34 -18.94
N ALA A 277 -11.15 16.60 -18.93
CA ALA A 277 -10.72 17.59 -17.95
C ALA A 277 -11.10 17.16 -16.51
N THR A 278 -12.25 16.52 -16.33
CA THR A 278 -12.69 15.97 -15.04
C THR A 278 -11.84 14.77 -14.62
N LEU A 279 -11.57 13.82 -15.52
CA LEU A 279 -10.70 12.67 -15.25
C LEU A 279 -9.29 13.12 -14.85
N LYS A 280 -8.74 14.14 -15.50
CA LYS A 280 -7.45 14.73 -15.14
C LYS A 280 -7.46 15.32 -13.73
N ARG A 281 -8.53 16.02 -13.34
CA ARG A 281 -8.68 16.51 -11.94
C ARG A 281 -8.82 15.36 -10.95
N TRP A 282 -9.58 14.33 -11.29
CA TRP A 282 -9.77 13.17 -10.42
C TRP A 282 -8.49 12.37 -10.21
N SER A 283 -7.61 12.26 -11.21
CA SER A 283 -6.30 11.64 -11.02
C SER A 283 -5.51 12.31 -9.90
N LEU A 284 -5.51 13.65 -9.86
CA LEU A 284 -4.83 14.39 -8.79
C LEU A 284 -5.57 14.28 -7.45
N HIS A 285 -6.90 14.33 -7.46
CA HIS A 285 -7.74 14.26 -6.25
C HIS A 285 -7.66 12.91 -5.54
N PHE A 286 -7.70 11.82 -6.30
CA PHE A 286 -7.68 10.47 -5.75
C PHE A 286 -6.26 9.95 -5.54
N LEU A 287 -5.36 10.14 -6.51
CA LEU A 287 -4.05 9.50 -6.53
C LEU A 287 -2.90 10.44 -6.16
N GLY A 288 -3.15 11.75 -6.07
CA GLY A 288 -2.08 12.73 -5.90
C GLY A 288 -1.18 12.90 -7.13
N GLU A 289 -1.56 12.31 -8.27
CA GLU A 289 -0.78 12.28 -9.50
C GLU A 289 -1.51 12.97 -10.65
N ARG A 290 -0.75 13.59 -11.55
CA ARG A 290 -1.32 14.17 -12.78
C ARG A 290 -1.15 13.18 -13.91
N PHE A 291 -2.26 12.62 -14.39
CA PHE A 291 -2.22 11.80 -15.60
C PHE A 291 -1.81 12.64 -16.81
N THR A 292 -1.01 12.02 -17.68
CA THR A 292 -0.72 12.51 -19.02
C THR A 292 -1.99 12.50 -19.88
N ASP A 293 -1.99 13.26 -20.98
CA ASP A 293 -3.14 13.29 -21.87
C ASP A 293 -3.42 11.91 -22.49
N ALA A 294 -2.37 11.12 -22.77
CA ALA A 294 -2.51 9.74 -23.24
C ALA A 294 -3.21 8.83 -22.21
N GLN A 295 -2.84 8.91 -20.93
CA GLN A 295 -3.51 8.15 -19.87
C GLN A 295 -4.96 8.58 -19.65
N VAL A 296 -5.26 9.87 -19.80
CA VAL A 296 -6.64 10.38 -19.73
C VAL A 296 -7.46 9.89 -20.92
N ASP A 297 -6.88 9.85 -22.11
CA ASP A 297 -7.52 9.34 -23.32
C ASP A 297 -7.80 7.83 -23.24
N GLU A 298 -6.87 7.05 -22.69
CA GLU A 298 -7.05 5.63 -22.41
C GLU A 298 -8.18 5.41 -21.41
N LEU A 299 -8.16 6.07 -20.24
CA LEU A 299 -9.22 5.96 -19.24
C LEU A 299 -10.59 6.39 -19.79
N TYR A 300 -10.63 7.44 -20.61
CA TYR A 300 -11.85 7.88 -21.27
C TYR A 300 -12.37 6.81 -22.24
N THR A 301 -11.50 6.25 -23.08
CA THR A 301 -11.88 5.29 -24.12
C THR A 301 -12.25 3.93 -23.55
N ASP A 302 -11.52 3.45 -22.55
CA ASP A 302 -11.62 2.08 -22.07
C ASP A 302 -12.63 1.92 -20.92
N VAL A 303 -12.90 2.99 -20.18
CA VAL A 303 -13.80 2.95 -19.02
C VAL A 303 -15.01 3.86 -19.21
N PHE A 304 -14.82 5.12 -19.62
CA PHE A 304 -15.95 6.05 -19.70
C PHE A 304 -16.87 5.74 -20.88
N VAL A 305 -16.33 5.67 -22.11
CA VAL A 305 -17.11 5.48 -23.34
C VAL A 305 -17.98 4.20 -23.30
N PRO A 306 -17.49 3.02 -22.87
CA PRO A 306 -18.28 1.80 -22.89
C PRO A 306 -19.46 1.81 -21.92
N LEU A 307 -19.40 2.67 -20.89
CA LEU A 307 -20.42 2.79 -19.85
C LEU A 307 -21.35 3.99 -20.07
N ALA A 308 -20.97 4.93 -20.92
CA ALA A 308 -21.78 6.10 -21.23
C ALA A 308 -22.87 5.73 -22.25
N THR A 309 -24.08 6.22 -22.01
CA THR A 309 -25.18 6.12 -22.98
C THR A 309 -25.55 7.52 -23.48
N PRO A 310 -26.25 7.65 -24.63
CA PRO A 310 -26.67 8.95 -25.14
C PRO A 310 -27.52 9.76 -24.15
N THR A 311 -28.24 9.09 -23.24
CA THR A 311 -29.18 9.72 -22.30
C THR A 311 -28.70 9.72 -20.86
N ASP A 312 -27.67 8.94 -20.52
CA ASP A 312 -27.18 8.81 -19.16
C ASP A 312 -25.66 8.57 -19.12
N THR A 313 -24.97 9.46 -18.40
CA THR A 313 -23.52 9.39 -18.14
C THR A 313 -23.20 8.91 -16.73
N GLU A 314 -24.21 8.71 -15.86
CA GLU A 314 -24.00 8.26 -14.48
C GLU A 314 -23.19 6.96 -14.40
N PRO A 315 -23.51 5.88 -15.16
CA PRO A 315 -22.74 4.64 -15.07
C PRO A 315 -21.26 4.84 -15.43
N ALA A 316 -20.96 5.71 -16.40
CA ALA A 316 -19.60 6.05 -16.78
C ALA A 316 -18.84 6.80 -15.69
N TYR A 317 -19.46 7.80 -15.07
CA TYR A 317 -18.86 8.52 -13.94
C TYR A 317 -18.69 7.62 -12.71
N VAL A 318 -19.61 6.68 -12.45
CA VAL A 318 -19.44 5.67 -11.40
C VAL A 318 -18.26 4.74 -11.74
N GLY A 319 -18.18 4.30 -12.99
CA GLY A 319 -17.09 3.47 -13.50
C GLY A 319 -15.72 4.10 -13.27
N VAL A 320 -15.51 5.33 -13.76
CA VAL A 320 -14.23 6.02 -13.60
C VAL A 320 -13.93 6.43 -12.15
N CYS A 321 -14.93 6.82 -11.35
CA CYS A 321 -14.73 7.09 -9.92
C CYS A 321 -14.28 5.84 -9.17
N SER A 322 -14.94 4.70 -9.43
CA SER A 322 -14.58 3.41 -8.83
C SER A 322 -13.24 2.88 -9.33
N TYR A 323 -12.82 3.25 -10.55
CA TYR A 323 -11.50 2.93 -11.08
C TYR A 323 -10.41 3.59 -10.22
N PHE A 324 -10.53 4.88 -9.93
CA PHE A 324 -9.54 5.60 -9.12
C PHE A 324 -9.42 5.02 -7.70
N ILE A 325 -10.54 4.69 -7.06
CA ILE A 325 -10.52 4.07 -5.71
C ILE A 325 -9.88 2.68 -5.74
N ARG A 326 -10.04 1.93 -6.83
CA ARG A 326 -9.46 0.58 -6.97
C ARG A 326 -8.05 0.61 -7.57
N HIS A 327 -7.53 1.79 -7.90
CA HIS A 327 -6.20 1.94 -8.44
C HIS A 327 -5.14 1.51 -7.41
N PRO A 328 -4.08 0.78 -7.80
CA PRO A 328 -3.05 0.37 -6.86
C PRO A 328 -2.45 1.55 -6.07
N HIS A 329 -2.20 2.70 -6.70
CA HIS A 329 -1.67 3.89 -6.01
C HIS A 329 -2.66 4.53 -5.02
N TRP A 330 -3.95 4.18 -5.09
CA TRP A 330 -4.91 4.57 -4.07
C TRP A 330 -4.89 3.59 -2.89
N ILE A 331 -4.89 2.29 -3.19
CA ILE A 331 -4.94 1.23 -2.18
C ILE A 331 -3.64 1.18 -1.36
N PHE A 332 -2.52 1.48 -2.01
CA PHE A 332 -1.18 1.38 -1.48
C PHE A 332 -0.51 2.75 -1.50
N TYR A 333 -0.01 3.18 -0.33
CA TYR A 333 0.64 4.48 -0.12
C TYR A 333 1.98 4.35 0.59
#